data_AF-A0A561EHP3-F1
#
_entry.id   AF-A0A561EHP3-F1
#
_cell.length_a   1.000
_cell.length_b   1.000
_cell.length_c   1.000
_cell.angle_alpha   90.00
_cell.angle_beta   90.00
_cell.angle_gamma   90.00
#
_symmetry.space_group_name_H-M   'P 1'
#
loop_
_entity.id
_entity.type
_entity.pdbx_description
1 polymer ?
#
loop_
_entity_poly.entity_id
_entity_poly.type
_entity_poly.pdbx_seq_one_letter_code
_entity_poly.pdbx_strand_id
1 'polypeptide(L)'
;MNAYVPLMQTLAWVLLIVGVMVAFRKQLTVVAHEIARRLQKGGGFEFGVGVLSVKLAELRDELPHYQSEMAREAAPVPVPEVNHNIEGLPDPESPGASAVWEQYRLQLNEKSRGIQLAHVISPSKVPRQRFDVFVYLVTSRTGSLDEVERAQFFLGRRWGNRVFDVLNEGGRIGFSTAAYGSPLCACRVVFKDGSDVVLSRFLDFEMASVFETNDQIAPGERPRS
;
A
#
# COMPACT_ATOMS: atom_id res chain seq x y z
N MET A 1 23.25 57.71 4.01
CA MET A 1 22.78 57.09 5.28
C MET A 1 21.73 55.98 5.08
N ASN A 2 21.44 55.52 3.86
CA ASN A 2 20.37 54.53 3.60
C ASN A 2 20.83 53.06 3.55
N ALA A 3 22.12 52.77 3.75
CA ALA A 3 22.67 51.42 3.66
C ALA A 3 22.56 50.59 4.95
N TYR A 4 22.20 51.20 6.09
CA TYR A 4 22.17 50.52 7.40
C TYR A 4 20.83 49.83 7.70
N VAL A 5 19.73 50.23 7.04
CA VAL A 5 18.39 49.66 7.25
C VAL A 5 18.31 48.17 6.89
N PRO A 6 18.83 47.68 5.74
CA PRO A 6 18.72 46.26 5.41
C PRO A 6 19.54 45.36 6.34
N LEU A 7 20.64 45.86 6.91
CA LEU A 7 21.51 45.09 7.79
C LEU A 7 20.86 44.86 9.17
N MET A 8 20.16 45.85 9.70
CA MET A 8 19.43 45.68 10.97
C MET A 8 18.24 44.72 10.82
N GLN A 9 17.60 44.69 9.65
CA GLN A 9 16.49 43.78 9.38
C GLN A 9 16.95 42.31 9.32
N THR A 10 18.08 42.02 8.66
CA THR A 10 18.60 40.64 8.62
C THR A 10 19.06 40.19 10.00
N LEU A 11 19.69 41.07 10.77
CA LEU A 11 20.10 40.77 12.15
C LEU A 11 18.89 40.47 13.06
N ALA A 12 17.79 41.22 12.91
CA ALA A 12 16.55 40.97 13.66
C ALA A 12 15.96 39.59 13.36
N TRP A 13 15.95 39.15 12.09
CA TRP A 13 15.47 37.82 11.72
C TRP A 13 16.33 36.70 12.27
N VAL A 14 17.67 36.85 12.22
CA VAL A 14 18.59 35.86 12.80
C VAL A 14 18.37 35.72 14.30
N LEU A 15 18.26 36.85 15.02
CA LEU A 15 18.00 36.85 16.46
C LEU A 15 16.63 36.22 16.78
N LEU A 16 15.61 36.47 15.96
CA LEU A 16 14.28 35.88 16.13
C LEU A 16 14.31 34.36 15.91
N ILE A 17 14.96 33.87 14.86
CA ILE A 17 15.10 32.43 14.58
C ILE A 17 15.85 31.74 15.73
N VAL A 18 16.97 32.33 16.19
CA VAL A 18 17.72 31.81 17.34
C VAL A 18 16.85 31.80 18.60
N GLY A 19 16.10 32.88 18.84
CA GLY A 19 15.16 32.98 19.97
C GLY A 19 14.09 31.89 19.93
N VAL A 20 13.50 31.62 18.77
CA VAL A 20 12.54 30.52 18.56
C VAL A 20 13.22 29.17 18.80
N MET A 21 14.39 28.90 18.21
CA MET A 21 15.08 27.62 18.44
C MET A 21 15.42 27.39 19.92
N VAL A 22 15.80 28.45 20.65
CA VAL A 22 16.09 28.37 22.09
C VAL A 22 14.82 28.17 22.92
N ALA A 23 13.75 28.91 22.63
CA ALA A 23 12.47 28.79 23.33
C ALA A 23 11.87 27.39 23.16
N PHE A 24 11.99 26.83 21.95
CA PHE A 24 11.45 25.52 21.60
C PHE A 24 12.44 24.37 21.75
N ARG A 25 13.63 24.59 22.33
CA ARG A 25 14.69 23.56 22.44
C ARG A 25 14.21 22.25 23.06
N LYS A 26 13.37 22.33 24.11
CA LYS A 26 12.82 21.15 24.80
C LYS A 26 11.84 20.37 23.93
N GLN A 27 11.05 21.06 23.10
CA GLN A 27 10.08 20.42 22.20
C GLN A 27 10.80 19.83 20.99
N LEU A 28 11.80 20.53 20.45
CA LEU A 28 12.67 20.05 19.38
C LEU A 28 13.43 18.79 19.78
N THR A 29 13.91 18.67 21.03
CA THR A 29 14.59 17.43 21.47
C THR A 29 13.65 16.24 21.53
N VAL A 30 12.37 16.44 21.89
CA VAL A 30 11.37 15.35 21.87
C VAL A 30 11.09 14.91 20.44
N VAL A 31 10.88 15.86 19.53
CA VAL A 31 10.66 15.56 18.11
C VAL A 31 11.89 14.89 17.50
N ALA A 32 13.09 15.41 17.77
CA ALA A 32 14.35 14.84 17.29
C ALA A 32 14.58 13.43 17.84
N HIS A 33 14.23 13.17 19.11
CA HIS A 33 14.34 11.84 19.69
C HIS A 33 13.38 10.86 19.02
N GLU A 34 12.14 11.28 18.72
CA GLU A 34 11.17 10.43 18.04
C GLU A 34 11.57 10.17 16.57
N ILE A 35 12.12 11.16 15.88
CA ILE A 35 12.69 11.01 14.54
C ILE A 35 13.90 10.06 14.57
N ALA A 36 14.83 10.24 15.51
CA ALA A 36 16.02 9.40 15.64
C ALA A 36 15.64 7.95 15.98
N ARG A 37 14.66 7.76 16.87
CA ARG A 37 14.12 6.44 17.21
C ARG A 37 13.49 5.76 16.00
N ARG A 38 12.81 6.52 15.14
CA ARG A 38 12.22 6.01 13.89
C ARG A 38 13.30 5.66 12.84
N LEU A 39 14.32 6.50 12.68
CA LEU A 39 15.44 6.23 11.78
C LEU A 39 16.23 4.99 12.21
N GLN A 40 16.49 4.82 13.51
CA GLN A 40 17.17 3.62 14.04
C GLN A 40 16.35 2.33 13.86
N LYS A 41 15.02 2.45 13.80
CA LYS A 41 14.11 1.33 13.52
C LYS A 41 13.92 1.06 12.02
N GLY A 42 14.63 1.76 11.14
CA GLY A 42 14.49 1.59 9.68
C GLY A 42 13.25 2.26 9.10
N GLY A 43 12.62 3.18 9.82
CA GLY A 43 11.47 3.95 9.34
C GLY A 43 11.88 4.93 8.24
N GLY A 44 11.44 4.65 7.00
CA GLY A 44 11.60 5.56 5.87
C GLY A 44 10.92 6.91 6.15
N PHE A 45 11.58 7.99 5.75
CA PHE A 45 11.09 9.36 5.90
C PHE A 45 10.52 9.84 4.57
N GLU A 46 9.23 10.15 4.49
CA GLU A 46 8.63 10.78 3.31
C GLU A 46 8.13 12.19 3.65
N PHE A 47 8.79 13.21 3.08
CA PHE A 47 8.23 14.56 2.96
C PHE A 47 7.47 14.63 1.64
N GLY A 48 6.15 14.52 1.68
CA GLY A 48 5.30 14.59 0.49
C GLY A 48 3.83 14.51 0.85
N VAL A 49 3.02 15.29 0.15
CA VAL A 49 1.57 15.47 0.39
C VAL A 49 0.83 14.14 0.11
N GLY A 50 0.67 13.29 1.13
CA GLY A 50 -0.06 12.02 1.01
C GLY A 50 0.25 11.03 2.13
N VAL A 51 -0.58 11.02 3.18
CA VAL A 51 -0.40 10.34 4.49
C VAL A 51 -0.44 8.79 4.44
N LEU A 52 -0.25 8.15 3.28
CA LEU A 52 -0.56 6.72 3.09
C LEU A 52 0.65 5.77 3.12
N SER A 53 1.87 6.23 2.88
CA SER A 53 3.00 5.32 2.62
C SER A 53 3.68 4.78 3.89
N VAL A 54 3.78 5.58 4.95
CA VAL A 54 4.60 5.24 6.14
C VAL A 54 4.00 4.12 6.99
N LYS A 55 2.67 4.00 7.07
CA LYS A 55 2.03 2.90 7.81
C LYS A 55 2.19 1.55 7.12
N LEU A 56 2.48 1.52 5.82
CA LEU A 56 2.54 0.27 5.06
C LEU A 56 3.79 -0.56 5.35
N ALA A 57 4.94 0.08 5.58
CA ALA A 57 6.17 -0.62 5.92
C ALA A 57 6.11 -1.21 7.34
N GLU A 58 5.57 -0.46 8.30
CA GLU A 58 5.35 -0.93 9.68
C GLU A 58 4.28 -2.05 9.72
N LEU A 59 3.23 -1.94 8.89
CA LEU A 59 2.24 -3.01 8.68
C LEU A 59 2.85 -4.29 8.12
N ARG A 60 3.87 -4.20 7.25
CA ARG A 60 4.53 -5.39 6.71
C ARG A 60 5.20 -6.21 7.80
N ASP A 61 5.84 -5.55 8.76
CA ASP A 61 6.63 -6.21 9.79
C ASP A 61 5.76 -6.73 10.96
N GLU A 62 4.54 -6.19 11.17
CA GLU A 62 3.59 -6.65 12.19
C GLU A 62 2.75 -7.87 11.76
N LEU A 63 2.64 -8.16 10.46
CA LEU A 63 1.75 -9.21 9.97
C LEU A 63 2.39 -10.60 10.02
N PRO A 64 1.62 -11.65 10.37
CA PRO A 64 2.13 -13.02 10.41
C PRO A 64 2.62 -13.44 9.03
N HIS A 65 3.92 -13.67 8.93
CA HIS A 65 4.55 -14.16 7.71
C HIS A 65 4.17 -15.63 7.51
N TYR A 66 3.21 -15.88 6.61
CA TYR A 66 2.69 -17.21 6.40
C TYR A 66 3.63 -18.02 5.51
N GLN A 67 4.55 -18.78 6.11
CA GLN A 67 5.33 -19.78 5.37
C GLN A 67 4.43 -20.93 4.94
N SER A 68 4.43 -21.21 3.64
CA SER A 68 3.63 -22.22 2.99
C SER A 68 4.17 -23.63 3.25
N GLU A 69 4.06 -24.12 4.48
CA GLU A 69 4.26 -25.55 4.79
C GLU A 69 2.97 -26.35 4.58
N MET A 70 3.03 -27.22 3.56
CA MET A 70 2.21 -28.42 3.30
C MET A 70 0.69 -28.29 3.44
N ALA A 71 0.06 -27.86 2.34
CA ALA A 71 -1.39 -27.91 2.14
C ALA A 71 -1.88 -29.35 1.87
N ARG A 72 -2.78 -29.82 2.72
CA ARG A 72 -3.66 -30.96 2.46
C ARG A 72 -4.63 -30.62 1.33
N GLU A 73 -4.80 -31.57 0.41
CA GLU A 73 -5.64 -31.48 -0.78
C GLU A 73 -7.12 -31.38 -0.40
N ALA A 74 -7.74 -30.22 -0.63
CA ALA A 74 -9.18 -30.00 -0.47
C ALA A 74 -9.89 -30.16 -1.82
N ALA A 75 -11.08 -30.77 -1.79
CA ALA A 75 -11.90 -31.02 -2.96
C ALA A 75 -12.36 -29.72 -3.66
N PRO A 76 -12.59 -29.73 -4.99
CA PRO A 76 -13.01 -28.56 -5.74
C PRO A 76 -14.42 -28.09 -5.34
N VAL A 77 -14.54 -26.83 -4.94
CA VAL A 77 -15.82 -26.17 -4.65
C VAL A 77 -16.37 -25.58 -5.96
N PRO A 78 -17.66 -25.74 -6.29
CA PRO A 78 -18.27 -25.11 -7.46
C PRO A 78 -18.17 -23.59 -7.38
N VAL A 79 -17.60 -22.98 -8.42
CA VAL A 79 -17.41 -21.52 -8.51
C VAL A 79 -18.68 -20.91 -9.08
N PRO A 80 -19.35 -19.96 -8.38
CA PRO A 80 -20.50 -19.26 -8.93
C PRO A 80 -20.08 -18.41 -10.14
N GLU A 81 -20.86 -18.47 -11.21
CA GLU A 81 -20.64 -17.73 -12.45
C GLU A 81 -20.95 -16.24 -12.22
N VAL A 82 -19.91 -15.40 -12.13
CA VAL A 82 -20.07 -13.94 -12.01
C VAL A 82 -20.30 -13.38 -13.40
N ASN A 83 -21.54 -13.06 -13.73
CA ASN A 83 -21.90 -12.50 -15.03
C ASN A 83 -21.46 -11.03 -15.15
N HIS A 84 -20.23 -10.82 -15.59
CA HIS A 84 -19.72 -9.51 -15.99
C HIS A 84 -20.21 -9.18 -17.41
N ASN A 85 -21.47 -8.78 -17.55
CA ASN A 85 -22.01 -8.26 -18.81
C ASN A 85 -21.29 -6.95 -19.18
N ILE A 86 -20.10 -7.06 -19.78
CA ILE A 86 -19.37 -5.98 -20.45
C ILE A 86 -19.96 -5.73 -21.86
N GLU A 87 -20.75 -6.68 -22.35
CA GLU A 87 -21.52 -6.58 -23.59
C GLU A 87 -22.50 -5.40 -23.51
N GLY A 88 -22.17 -4.29 -24.17
CA GLY A 88 -23.03 -3.10 -24.28
C GLY A 88 -22.37 -1.78 -23.91
N LEU A 89 -21.10 -1.78 -23.45
CA LEU A 89 -20.38 -0.51 -23.28
C LEU A 89 -19.97 0.07 -24.65
N PRO A 90 -20.22 1.38 -24.90
CA PRO A 90 -19.82 2.02 -26.14
C PRO A 90 -18.30 2.14 -26.21
N ASP A 91 -17.77 2.20 -27.43
CA ASP A 91 -16.37 2.57 -27.68
C ASP A 91 -16.04 3.88 -26.93
N PRO A 92 -14.96 3.93 -26.11
CA PRO A 92 -14.56 5.13 -25.38
C PRO A 92 -14.44 6.40 -26.25
N GLU A 93 -14.15 6.25 -27.54
CA GLU A 93 -14.00 7.38 -28.48
C GLU A 93 -15.34 7.87 -29.05
N SER A 94 -16.44 7.14 -28.83
CA SER A 94 -17.76 7.51 -29.36
C SER A 94 -18.34 8.75 -28.65
N PRO A 95 -19.03 9.66 -29.36
CA PRO A 95 -19.73 10.78 -28.73
C PRO A 95 -20.71 10.32 -27.65
N GLY A 96 -20.58 10.87 -26.44
CA GLY A 96 -21.42 10.50 -25.29
C GLY A 96 -20.96 9.26 -24.50
N ALA A 97 -19.91 8.56 -24.94
CA ALA A 97 -19.38 7.39 -24.23
C ALA A 97 -18.91 7.72 -22.80
N SER A 98 -18.34 8.92 -22.58
CA SER A 98 -17.84 9.35 -21.27
C SER A 98 -18.89 9.29 -20.17
N ALA A 99 -20.14 9.68 -20.45
CA ALA A 99 -21.23 9.61 -19.48
C ALA A 99 -21.59 8.17 -19.12
N VAL A 100 -21.60 7.26 -20.11
CA VAL A 100 -21.87 5.83 -19.90
C VAL A 100 -20.75 5.17 -19.09
N TRP A 101 -19.49 5.47 -19.44
CA TRP A 101 -18.32 4.97 -18.71
C TRP A 101 -18.26 5.47 -17.27
N GLU A 102 -18.64 6.73 -17.02
CA GLU A 102 -18.73 7.27 -15.66
C GLU A 102 -19.81 6.55 -14.85
N GLN A 103 -20.99 6.32 -15.44
CA GLN A 103 -22.05 5.56 -14.78
C GLN A 103 -21.61 4.13 -14.46
N TYR A 104 -20.91 3.46 -15.39
CA TYR A 104 -20.35 2.13 -15.16
C TYR A 104 -19.30 2.13 -14.03
N ARG A 105 -18.40 3.12 -14.00
CA ARG A 105 -17.41 3.29 -12.93
C ARG A 105 -18.08 3.47 -11.56
N LEU A 106 -19.15 4.26 -11.50
CA LEU A 106 -19.93 4.46 -10.28
C LEU A 106 -20.60 3.15 -9.83
N GLN A 107 -21.17 2.37 -10.75
CA GLN A 107 -21.76 1.06 -10.44
C GLN A 107 -20.72 0.07 -9.92
N LEU A 108 -19.52 0.03 -10.49
CA LEU A 108 -18.43 -0.81 -9.97
C LEU A 108 -18.06 -0.41 -8.54
N ASN A 109 -17.97 0.89 -8.28
CA ASN A 109 -17.66 1.42 -6.96
C ASN A 109 -18.79 1.12 -5.95
N GLU A 110 -20.05 1.23 -6.36
CA GLU A 110 -21.20 0.89 -5.52
C GLU A 110 -21.25 -0.60 -5.18
N LYS A 111 -21.07 -1.48 -6.18
CA LYS A 111 -20.99 -2.94 -5.99
C LYS A 111 -19.85 -3.34 -5.06
N SER A 112 -18.74 -2.63 -5.10
CA SER A 112 -17.60 -2.88 -4.22
C SER A 112 -17.73 -2.18 -2.85
N ARG A 113 -18.85 -1.48 -2.60
CA ARG A 113 -19.07 -0.61 -1.42
C ARG A 113 -17.94 0.40 -1.21
N GLY A 114 -17.32 0.86 -2.29
CA GLY A 114 -16.17 1.75 -2.27
C GLY A 114 -14.89 1.13 -1.73
N ILE A 115 -14.84 -0.20 -1.57
CA ILE A 115 -13.66 -0.96 -1.17
C ILE A 115 -12.98 -1.51 -2.42
N GLN A 116 -11.65 -1.48 -2.43
CA GLN A 116 -10.83 -2.06 -3.49
C GLN A 116 -9.66 -2.82 -2.89
N LEU A 117 -9.13 -3.77 -3.65
CA LEU A 117 -7.85 -4.38 -3.33
C LEU A 117 -6.73 -3.49 -3.84
N ALA A 118 -5.69 -3.32 -3.04
CA ALA A 118 -4.40 -2.75 -3.45
C ALA A 118 -3.28 -3.75 -3.14
N HIS A 119 -2.12 -3.55 -3.75
CA HIS A 119 -0.93 -4.26 -3.36
C HIS A 119 0.30 -3.38 -3.48
N VAL A 120 1.32 -3.71 -2.69
CA VAL A 120 2.69 -3.22 -2.84
C VAL A 120 3.63 -4.42 -2.89
N ILE A 121 4.80 -4.21 -3.49
CA ILE A 121 5.86 -5.21 -3.57
C ILE A 121 7.16 -4.64 -3.01
N SER A 122 8.01 -5.52 -2.50
CA SER A 122 9.38 -5.22 -2.10
C SER A 122 10.28 -6.41 -2.43
N PRO A 123 11.59 -6.22 -2.64
CA PRO A 123 12.50 -7.35 -2.84
C PRO A 123 12.38 -8.36 -1.69
N SER A 124 12.24 -9.63 -2.04
CA SER A 124 12.08 -10.71 -1.06
C SER A 124 13.42 -11.07 -0.41
N LYS A 125 13.38 -11.35 0.89
CA LYS A 125 14.52 -11.96 1.62
C LYS A 125 14.49 -13.49 1.59
N VAL A 126 13.38 -14.10 1.17
CA VAL A 126 13.21 -15.54 1.09
C VAL A 126 13.93 -16.09 -0.15
N PRO A 127 14.79 -17.12 -0.02
CA PRO A 127 15.46 -17.73 -1.17
C PRO A 127 14.48 -18.19 -2.25
N ARG A 128 14.85 -17.95 -3.53
CA ARG A 128 14.05 -18.29 -4.72
C ARG A 128 12.72 -17.54 -4.88
N GLN A 129 12.42 -16.58 -4.01
CA GLN A 129 11.30 -15.66 -4.17
C GLN A 129 11.84 -14.32 -4.65
N ARG A 130 11.12 -13.67 -5.57
CA ARG A 130 11.56 -12.38 -6.13
C ARG A 130 11.06 -11.21 -5.28
N PHE A 131 9.79 -11.27 -4.88
CA PHE A 131 9.15 -10.19 -4.15
C PHE A 131 8.39 -10.68 -2.93
N ASP A 132 8.44 -9.89 -1.87
CA ASP A 132 7.44 -9.91 -0.81
C ASP A 132 6.31 -8.98 -1.24
N VAL A 133 5.11 -9.55 -1.35
CA VAL A 133 3.89 -8.89 -1.80
C VAL A 133 2.99 -8.67 -0.60
N PHE A 134 2.51 -7.45 -0.42
CA PHE A 134 1.51 -7.13 0.57
C PHE A 134 0.23 -6.69 -0.12
N VAL A 135 -0.85 -7.45 0.05
CA VAL A 135 -2.18 -7.20 -0.51
C VAL A 135 -3.09 -6.71 0.60
N TYR A 136 -3.81 -5.61 0.40
CA TYR A 136 -4.62 -5.00 1.46
C TYR A 136 -5.87 -4.33 0.90
N LEU A 137 -6.87 -4.12 1.75
CA LEU A 137 -8.05 -3.36 1.37
C LEU A 137 -7.77 -1.86 1.49
N VAL A 138 -8.26 -1.10 0.50
CA VAL A 138 -8.30 0.35 0.51
C VAL A 138 -9.72 0.82 0.28
N THR A 139 -10.06 1.98 0.82
CA THR A 139 -11.35 2.62 0.58
C THR A 139 -11.20 3.82 -0.35
N SER A 140 -12.26 4.10 -1.10
CA SER A 140 -12.45 5.40 -1.74
C SER A 140 -12.55 6.52 -0.68
N ARG A 141 -12.44 7.79 -1.10
CA ARG A 141 -12.43 8.96 -0.22
C ARG A 141 -13.56 9.02 0.82
N THR A 142 -14.70 8.41 0.53
CA THR A 142 -15.91 8.48 1.37
C THR A 142 -16.18 7.19 2.16
N GLY A 143 -15.38 6.14 1.97
CA GLY A 143 -15.58 4.85 2.63
C GLY A 143 -14.73 4.65 3.88
N SER A 144 -15.21 3.82 4.80
CA SER A 144 -14.44 3.34 5.96
C SER A 144 -14.35 1.81 5.95
N LEU A 145 -13.25 1.27 6.48
CA LEU A 145 -13.12 -0.17 6.73
C LEU A 145 -13.75 -0.58 8.08
N ASP A 146 -14.29 0.35 8.87
CA ASP A 146 -14.87 0.03 10.19
C ASP A 146 -16.06 -0.94 10.11
N GLU A 147 -16.76 -0.97 8.98
CA GLU A 147 -17.88 -1.90 8.72
C GLU A 147 -17.41 -3.30 8.32
N VAL A 148 -16.12 -3.46 7.97
CA VAL A 148 -15.54 -4.75 7.60
C VAL A 148 -15.25 -5.55 8.86
N GLU A 149 -15.70 -6.79 8.90
CA GLU A 149 -15.38 -7.74 9.97
C GLU A 149 -14.08 -8.48 9.66
N ARG A 150 -13.98 -9.06 8.45
CA ARG A 150 -12.82 -9.84 8.00
C ARG A 150 -12.72 -9.90 6.48
N ALA A 151 -11.57 -10.35 5.99
CA ALA A 151 -11.26 -10.51 4.58
C ALA A 151 -10.59 -11.86 4.35
N GLN A 152 -11.04 -12.54 3.30
CA GLN A 152 -10.64 -13.89 2.95
C GLN A 152 -9.92 -13.87 1.61
N PHE A 153 -8.60 -14.02 1.62
CA PHE A 153 -7.75 -13.95 0.43
C PHE A 153 -7.50 -15.34 -0.16
N PHE A 154 -7.45 -15.44 -1.49
CA PHE A 154 -7.18 -16.65 -2.23
C PHE A 154 -6.25 -16.37 -3.43
N LEU A 155 -5.18 -17.16 -3.57
CA LEU A 155 -4.14 -16.99 -4.60
C LEU A 155 -3.96 -18.23 -5.49
N GLY A 156 -4.82 -19.25 -5.33
CA GLY A 156 -4.81 -20.47 -6.13
C GLY A 156 -3.74 -21.49 -5.75
N ARG A 157 -3.40 -22.34 -6.73
CA ARG A 157 -2.69 -23.62 -6.52
C ARG A 157 -1.30 -23.47 -5.91
N ARG A 158 -0.55 -22.43 -6.29
CA ARG A 158 0.82 -22.21 -5.78
C ARG A 158 0.87 -21.89 -4.29
N TRP A 159 -0.26 -21.49 -3.71
CA TRP A 159 -0.44 -21.28 -2.27
C TRP A 159 -1.17 -22.44 -1.58
N GLY A 160 -1.40 -23.56 -2.27
CA GLY A 160 -2.05 -24.73 -1.71
C GLY A 160 -3.58 -24.65 -1.72
N ASN A 161 -4.19 -23.86 -2.61
CA ASN A 161 -5.66 -23.77 -2.76
C ASN A 161 -6.41 -23.46 -1.44
N ARG A 162 -5.80 -22.66 -0.59
CA ARG A 162 -6.34 -22.28 0.72
C ARG A 162 -6.82 -20.85 0.74
N VAL A 163 -7.76 -20.60 1.65
CA VAL A 163 -8.23 -19.26 1.99
C VAL A 163 -7.43 -18.75 3.18
N PHE A 164 -6.94 -17.52 3.09
CA PHE A 164 -6.28 -16.82 4.18
C PHE A 164 -7.28 -15.84 4.80
N ASP A 165 -7.76 -16.16 6.00
CA ASP A 165 -8.73 -15.34 6.72
C ASP A 165 -8.01 -14.32 7.62
N VAL A 166 -8.33 -13.03 7.47
CA VAL A 166 -7.70 -11.91 8.16
C VAL A 166 -8.78 -11.05 8.79
N LEU A 167 -8.70 -10.86 10.11
CA LEU A 167 -9.61 -9.99 10.85
C LEU A 167 -9.27 -8.51 10.64
N ASN A 168 -10.27 -7.65 10.76
CA ASN A 168 -10.05 -6.21 10.72
C ASN A 168 -9.47 -5.69 12.05
N GLU A 169 -8.22 -5.22 12.04
CA GLU A 169 -7.52 -4.71 13.22
C GLU A 169 -7.43 -3.18 13.19
N GLY A 170 -8.54 -2.52 13.51
CA GLY A 170 -8.61 -1.05 13.60
C GLY A 170 -8.52 -0.37 12.24
N GLY A 171 -9.25 -0.87 11.25
CA GLY A 171 -9.25 -0.35 9.88
C GLY A 171 -8.04 -0.79 9.06
N ARG A 172 -7.32 -1.83 9.52
CA ARG A 172 -6.15 -2.40 8.85
C ARG A 172 -6.44 -3.85 8.55
N ILE A 173 -6.41 -4.21 7.27
CA ILE A 173 -6.73 -5.55 6.82
C ILE A 173 -5.98 -5.87 5.54
N GLY A 174 -5.13 -6.89 5.62
CA GLY A 174 -4.25 -7.26 4.53
C GLY A 174 -3.48 -8.54 4.81
N PHE A 175 -2.83 -9.04 3.79
CA PHE A 175 -2.16 -10.32 3.74
C PHE A 175 -0.79 -10.15 3.07
N SER A 176 0.27 -10.70 3.68
CA SER A 176 1.62 -10.67 3.15
C SER A 176 2.07 -12.07 2.72
N THR A 177 2.71 -12.17 1.55
CA THR A 177 3.32 -13.41 1.06
C THR A 177 4.53 -13.12 0.19
N ALA A 178 5.47 -14.06 0.13
CA ALA A 178 6.48 -14.08 -0.90
C ALA A 178 5.92 -14.65 -2.22
N ALA A 179 6.39 -14.14 -3.35
CA ALA A 179 6.00 -14.59 -4.69
C ALA A 179 7.16 -14.47 -5.70
N TYR A 180 7.24 -15.42 -6.61
CA TYR A 180 8.21 -15.40 -7.72
C TYR A 180 7.68 -14.68 -8.97
N GLY A 181 6.38 -14.73 -9.23
CA GLY A 181 5.75 -14.07 -10.38
C GLY A 181 4.30 -13.71 -10.08
N SER A 182 3.71 -12.85 -10.91
CA SER A 182 2.41 -12.20 -10.73
C SER A 182 1.23 -13.19 -10.61
N PRO A 183 0.59 -13.35 -9.43
CA PRO A 183 -0.66 -14.09 -9.32
C PRO A 183 -1.91 -13.20 -9.46
N LEU A 184 -3.05 -13.82 -9.76
CA LEU A 184 -4.36 -13.22 -9.51
C LEU A 184 -4.74 -13.48 -8.04
N CYS A 185 -5.10 -12.42 -7.31
CA CYS A 185 -5.63 -12.51 -5.97
C CYS A 185 -7.15 -12.28 -6.00
N ALA A 186 -7.91 -13.20 -5.43
CA ALA A 186 -9.33 -13.00 -5.12
C ALA A 186 -9.47 -12.74 -3.62
N CYS A 187 -10.39 -11.86 -3.24
CA CYS A 187 -10.67 -11.53 -1.85
C CYS A 187 -12.18 -11.44 -1.62
N ARG A 188 -12.70 -12.19 -0.66
CA ARG A 188 -14.07 -12.02 -0.15
C ARG A 188 -14.02 -11.15 1.09
N VAL A 189 -14.69 -10.02 1.06
CA VAL A 189 -14.78 -9.07 2.18
C VAL A 189 -16.12 -9.30 2.87
N VAL A 190 -16.08 -9.63 4.16
CA VAL A 190 -17.27 -9.89 4.98
C VAL A 190 -17.50 -8.69 5.90
N PHE A 191 -18.70 -8.11 5.84
CA PHE A 191 -19.09 -6.95 6.62
C PHE A 191 -19.80 -7.38 7.92
N LYS A 192 -19.80 -6.50 8.91
CA LYS A 192 -20.47 -6.70 10.22
C LYS A 192 -21.99 -6.87 10.11
N ASP A 193 -22.59 -6.39 9.01
CA ASP A 193 -24.02 -6.58 8.69
C ASP A 193 -24.34 -7.96 8.10
N GLY A 194 -23.33 -8.81 7.90
CA GLY A 194 -23.44 -10.16 7.34
C GLY A 194 -23.43 -10.19 5.81
N SER A 195 -23.42 -9.04 5.13
CA SER A 195 -23.22 -8.99 3.68
C SER A 195 -21.75 -9.25 3.31
N ASP A 196 -21.49 -9.57 2.04
CA ASP A 196 -20.15 -9.72 1.52
C ASP A 196 -20.00 -9.22 0.09
N VAL A 197 -18.77 -8.85 -0.28
CA VAL A 197 -18.39 -8.52 -1.66
C VAL A 197 -17.16 -9.32 -2.06
N VAL A 198 -17.08 -9.68 -3.34
CA VAL A 198 -15.90 -10.34 -3.91
C VAL A 198 -15.14 -9.34 -4.76
N LEU A 199 -13.86 -9.19 -4.45
CA LEU A 199 -12.90 -8.33 -5.14
C LEU A 199 -11.82 -9.21 -5.77
N SER A 200 -11.20 -8.71 -6.84
CA SER A 200 -10.04 -9.36 -7.44
C SER A 200 -9.00 -8.34 -7.87
N ARG A 201 -7.72 -8.70 -7.75
CA ARG A 201 -6.61 -7.88 -8.24
C ARG A 201 -5.50 -8.75 -8.80
N PHE A 202 -5.08 -8.45 -10.03
CA PHE A 202 -3.85 -8.97 -10.58
C PHE A 202 -2.67 -8.28 -9.86
N LEU A 203 -1.78 -9.08 -9.26
CA LEU A 203 -0.64 -8.56 -8.51
C LEU A 203 0.52 -8.39 -9.49
N ASP A 204 0.69 -7.18 -9.99
CA ASP A 204 1.64 -6.86 -11.05
C ASP A 204 3.03 -6.53 -10.49
N PHE A 205 4.06 -7.08 -11.13
CA PHE A 205 5.46 -6.90 -10.75
C PHE A 205 6.23 -6.03 -11.74
N GLU A 206 5.61 -5.45 -12.78
CA GLU A 206 6.29 -4.54 -13.72
C GLU A 206 6.91 -3.31 -13.03
N MET A 207 6.32 -2.88 -11.90
CA MET A 207 6.87 -1.83 -11.04
C MET A 207 8.19 -2.23 -10.34
N ALA A 208 8.66 -3.47 -10.52
CA ALA A 208 9.88 -3.97 -9.90
C ALA A 208 11.16 -3.26 -10.35
N SER A 209 11.18 -2.73 -11.58
CA SER A 209 12.31 -2.01 -12.15
C SER A 209 12.77 -0.82 -11.29
N VAL A 210 11.86 -0.24 -10.50
CA VAL A 210 12.17 0.81 -9.53
C VAL A 210 13.14 0.33 -8.44
N PHE A 211 13.10 -0.96 -8.08
CA PHE A 211 13.99 -1.53 -7.06
C PHE A 211 15.34 -1.97 -7.62
N GLU A 212 15.40 -2.40 -8.88
CA GLU A 212 16.65 -2.86 -9.51
C GLU A 212 17.69 -1.74 -9.68
N THR A 213 17.24 -0.49 -9.77
CA THR A 213 18.11 0.68 -9.98
C THR A 213 18.95 1.02 -8.74
N ASN A 214 18.50 0.67 -7.53
CA ASN A 214 19.19 1.05 -6.30
C ASN A 214 20.27 0.04 -5.86
N ASP A 215 20.16 -1.24 -6.23
CA ASP A 215 21.15 -2.26 -5.87
C ASP A 215 22.36 -2.29 -6.83
N GLN A 216 22.27 -1.66 -8.01
CA GLN A 216 23.43 -1.48 -8.90
C GLN A 216 24.34 -0.30 -8.53
N ILE A 217 23.99 0.48 -7.49
CA ILE A 217 24.85 1.54 -6.94
C ILE A 217 25.52 1.02 -5.66
N ALA A 218 26.19 -0.14 -5.75
CA ALA A 218 27.21 -0.51 -4.78
C ALA A 218 28.58 0.00 -5.28
N PRO A 219 29.27 0.85 -4.50
CA PRO A 219 30.56 1.43 -4.87
C PRO A 219 31.68 0.42 -4.64
N GLY A 220 32.32 -0.13 -5.69
CA GLY A 220 33.60 -0.80 -5.43
C GLY A 220 34.20 -1.81 -6.40
N GLU A 221 33.68 -2.04 -7.60
CA GLU A 221 34.51 -2.71 -8.63
C GLU A 221 35.21 -1.66 -9.49
N ARG A 222 36.40 -1.28 -9.03
CA ARG A 222 37.41 -0.60 -9.86
C ARG A 222 37.78 -1.51 -11.03
N PRO A 223 38.11 -0.94 -12.20
CA PRO A 223 38.66 -1.73 -13.30
C PRO A 223 39.97 -2.36 -12.84
N ARG A 224 40.10 -3.69 -12.99
CA ARG A 224 41.42 -4.34 -13.01
C ARG A 224 41.87 -4.41 -14.47
N SER A 225 43.06 -3.88 -14.66
CA SER A 225 43.92 -3.89 -15.85
C SER A 225 44.00 -5.23 -16.57
#